data_AF-A0AA40WG66-F1
#
_entry.id   AF-A0AA40WG66-F1
#
_cell.length_a   1.000
_cell.length_b   1.000
_cell.length_c   1.000
_cell.angle_alpha   90.00
_cell.angle_beta   90.00
_cell.angle_gamma   90.00
#
_symmetry.space_group_name_H-M   'P 1'
#
loop_
_entity.id
_entity.type
_entity.pdbx_description
1 polymer ?
#
loop_
_entity_poly.entity_id
_entity_poly.type
_entity_poly.pdbx_seq_one_letter_code
_entity_poly.pdbx_strand_id
1 'polypeptide(L)'
;NVSEVMNVIGEIEGKNCILLDDMIDTAGTICKAADALLKHGAKFVYCAATHGVLSGEAVDRINSTQFSEVVLANPIAIPESKKINKLKSLSVAPLFANAIQRIHTNQSVSTLFDSG
;
A
#
# COMPACT_ATOMS: atom_id res chain seq x y z
N ASN A 1 19.87 -13.48 -11.90
CA ASN A 1 19.11 -12.57 -12.78
C ASN A 1 19.59 -11.16 -12.53
N VAL A 2 20.04 -10.47 -13.56
CA VAL A 2 20.80 -9.20 -13.50
C VAL A 2 19.81 -8.02 -13.45
N SER A 3 20.10 -7.05 -12.60
CA SER A 3 19.27 -5.87 -12.28
C SER A 3 18.85 -5.10 -13.53
N GLU A 4 17.55 -5.03 -13.81
CA GLU A 4 16.99 -3.97 -14.66
C GLU A 4 17.21 -2.63 -13.95
N VAL A 5 17.78 -1.67 -14.67
CA VAL A 5 17.89 -0.29 -14.19
C VAL A 5 16.49 0.32 -14.20
N MET A 6 15.92 0.56 -13.03
CA MET A 6 14.64 1.26 -12.87
C MET A 6 14.87 2.76 -13.06
N ASN A 7 14.47 3.30 -14.21
CA ASN A 7 14.52 4.75 -14.46
C ASN A 7 13.32 5.44 -13.82
N VAL A 8 13.58 6.48 -13.02
CA VAL A 8 12.53 7.34 -12.46
C VAL A 8 12.24 8.48 -13.44
N ILE A 9 10.98 8.66 -13.83
CA ILE A 9 10.55 9.79 -14.65
C ILE A 9 9.96 10.85 -13.70
N GLY A 10 10.63 11.99 -13.60
CA GLY A 10 10.20 13.16 -12.80
C GLY A 10 11.20 13.59 -11.72
N GLU A 11 11.07 14.84 -11.28
CA GLU A 11 11.92 15.44 -10.25
C GLU A 11 11.47 15.01 -8.84
N ILE A 12 12.25 14.18 -8.17
CA ILE A 12 11.91 13.60 -6.86
C ILE A 12 12.93 13.89 -5.75
N GLU A 13 14.07 14.51 -6.07
CA GLU A 13 15.10 14.83 -5.09
C GLU A 13 14.56 15.72 -3.97
N GLY A 14 14.79 15.30 -2.72
CA GLY A 14 14.30 15.97 -1.52
C GLY A 14 12.79 15.86 -1.26
N LYS A 15 12.03 15.15 -2.11
CA LYS A 15 10.56 15.02 -1.98
C LYS A 15 10.15 13.77 -1.22
N ASN A 16 8.94 13.83 -0.66
CA ASN A 16 8.28 12.64 -0.13
C ASN A 16 7.57 11.93 -1.29
N CYS A 17 7.83 10.64 -1.47
CA CYS A 17 7.22 9.82 -2.51
C CYS A 17 6.24 8.83 -1.90
N ILE A 18 5.09 8.65 -2.55
CA ILE A 18 4.09 7.67 -2.16
C ILE A 18 3.94 6.67 -3.30
N LEU A 19 4.25 5.41 -3.03
CA LEU A 19 3.98 4.29 -3.94
C LEU A 19 2.57 3.78 -3.65
N LEU A 20 1.73 3.80 -4.68
CA LEU A 20 0.36 3.31 -4.63
C LEU A 20 0.23 2.08 -5.51
N ASP A 21 -0.44 1.06 -4.98
CA ASP A 21 -0.86 -0.12 -5.73
C ASP A 21 -2.25 -0.55 -5.25
N ASP A 22 -2.95 -1.38 -6.01
CA ASP A 22 -4.21 -1.95 -5.51
C ASP A 22 -3.96 -3.09 -4.51
N MET A 23 -2.84 -3.81 -4.68
CA MET A 23 -2.49 -5.00 -3.91
C MET A 23 -0.98 -5.18 -3.74
N ILE A 24 -0.57 -5.74 -2.59
CA ILE A 24 0.79 -6.22 -2.35
C ILE A 24 0.74 -7.73 -2.14
N ASP A 25 1.22 -8.47 -3.13
CA ASP A 25 1.36 -9.94 -3.07
C ASP A 25 2.75 -10.35 -2.58
N THR A 26 3.75 -10.45 -3.46
CA THR A 26 5.12 -10.86 -3.09
C THR A 26 6.02 -9.70 -2.64
N ALA A 27 5.51 -8.47 -2.68
CA ALA A 27 6.22 -7.20 -2.42
C ALA A 27 7.48 -6.92 -3.28
N GLY A 28 7.84 -7.77 -4.23
CA GLY A 28 9.10 -7.64 -4.98
C GLY A 28 9.20 -6.35 -5.80
N THR A 29 8.15 -6.00 -6.53
CA THR A 29 8.12 -4.80 -7.38
C THR A 29 8.14 -3.52 -6.54
N ILE A 30 7.27 -3.44 -5.54
CA ILE A 30 7.10 -2.22 -4.74
C ILE A 30 8.31 -1.90 -3.87
N CYS A 31 8.99 -2.93 -3.31
CA CYS A 31 10.25 -2.77 -2.60
C CYS A 31 11.38 -2.28 -3.51
N LYS A 32 11.53 -2.85 -4.72
CA LYS A 32 12.52 -2.38 -5.69
C LYS A 32 12.28 -0.95 -6.14
N ALA A 33 11.01 -0.57 -6.32
CA ALA A 33 10.63 0.81 -6.65
C ALA A 33 11.01 1.77 -5.51
N ALA A 34 10.76 1.38 -4.26
CA ALA A 34 11.14 2.18 -3.10
C ALA A 34 12.66 2.39 -3.02
N ASP A 35 13.44 1.33 -3.21
CA ASP A 35 14.90 1.40 -3.26
C ASP A 35 15.39 2.32 -4.39
N ALA A 36 14.74 2.27 -5.56
CA ALA A 36 15.07 3.15 -6.67
C ALA A 36 14.77 4.62 -6.34
N LEU A 37 13.62 4.93 -5.74
CA LEU A 37 13.26 6.29 -5.33
C LEU A 37 14.25 6.87 -4.31
N LEU A 38 14.63 6.07 -3.30
CA LEU A 38 15.61 6.48 -2.29
C LEU A 38 16.99 6.75 -2.92
N LYS A 39 17.45 5.89 -3.83
CA LYS A 39 18.72 6.08 -4.56
C LYS A 39 18.73 7.35 -5.42
N HIS A 40 17.56 7.80 -5.89
CA HIS A 40 17.39 9.02 -6.67
C HIS A 40 17.05 10.25 -5.80
N GLY A 41 17.28 10.18 -4.49
CA GLY A 41 17.22 11.34 -3.60
C GLY A 41 15.85 11.62 -2.97
N ALA A 42 14.89 10.70 -3.04
CA ALA A 42 13.64 10.86 -2.30
C ALA A 42 13.92 10.99 -0.79
N LYS A 43 13.29 11.96 -0.14
CA LYS A 43 13.44 12.22 1.31
C LYS A 43 12.80 11.12 2.15
N PHE A 44 11.60 10.72 1.80
CA PHE A 44 10.83 9.64 2.44
C PHE A 44 10.06 8.87 1.38
N VAL A 45 9.91 7.55 1.59
CA VAL A 45 9.11 6.69 0.72
C VAL A 45 8.04 6.00 1.54
N TYR A 46 6.78 6.23 1.16
CA TYR A 46 5.61 5.58 1.72
C TYR A 46 5.06 4.58 0.73
N CYS A 47 4.37 3.57 1.23
CA CYS A 47 3.66 2.61 0.40
C CYS A 47 2.22 2.50 0.90
N ALA A 48 1.26 2.45 -0.02
CA ALA A 48 -0.14 2.20 0.30
C ALA A 48 -0.77 1.23 -0.70
N ALA A 49 -1.55 0.28 -0.20
CA ALA A 49 -2.37 -0.61 -1.03
C ALA A 49 -3.67 -1.02 -0.35
N THR A 50 -4.67 -1.41 -1.14
CA THR A 50 -5.95 -1.87 -0.61
C THR A 50 -5.82 -3.30 -0.07
N HIS A 51 -5.18 -4.19 -0.81
CA HIS A 51 -5.14 -5.62 -0.49
C HIS A 51 -3.73 -6.07 -0.08
N GLY A 52 -3.56 -6.53 1.17
CA GLY A 52 -2.32 -7.16 1.62
C GLY A 52 -2.38 -8.69 1.50
N VAL A 53 -2.09 -9.25 0.33
CA VAL A 53 -2.00 -10.72 0.18
C VAL A 53 -0.74 -11.26 0.89
N LEU A 54 0.37 -10.52 0.77
CA LEU A 54 1.61 -10.74 1.52
C LEU A 54 2.10 -12.19 1.43
N SER A 55 2.22 -12.75 0.22
CA SER A 55 2.67 -14.12 0.00
C SER A 55 4.20 -14.24 0.02
N GLY A 56 4.68 -15.46 0.31
CA GLY A 56 6.10 -15.75 0.36
C GLY A 56 6.87 -14.81 1.30
N GLU A 57 7.95 -14.23 0.78
CA GLU A 57 8.87 -13.36 1.53
C GLU A 57 8.40 -11.90 1.63
N ALA A 58 7.13 -11.60 1.32
CA ALA A 58 6.65 -10.22 1.24
C ALA A 58 6.89 -9.44 2.53
N VAL A 59 6.59 -10.03 3.69
CA VAL A 59 6.78 -9.40 5.00
C VAL A 59 8.25 -9.08 5.26
N ASP A 60 9.16 -9.99 4.94
CA ASP A 60 10.60 -9.80 5.15
C ASP A 60 11.16 -8.72 4.22
N ARG A 61 10.71 -8.69 2.96
CA ARG A 61 11.06 -7.64 1.99
C ARG A 61 10.58 -6.28 2.47
N ILE A 62 9.34 -6.17 2.92
CA ILE A 62 8.78 -4.91 3.42
C ILE A 62 9.55 -4.43 4.66
N ASN A 63 9.86 -5.33 5.60
CA ASN A 63 10.58 -4.98 6.81
C ASN A 63 12.05 -4.59 6.55
N SER A 64 12.69 -5.15 5.52
CA SER A 64 14.06 -4.79 5.13
C SER A 64 14.13 -3.52 4.26
N THR A 65 13.09 -3.18 3.51
CA THR A 65 13.01 -1.93 2.76
C THR A 65 12.83 -0.72 3.68
N GLN A 66 13.48 0.40 3.32
CA GLN A 66 13.45 1.65 4.07
C GLN A 66 12.17 2.48 3.83
N PHE A 67 11.00 1.83 3.86
CA PHE A 67 9.73 2.55 3.93
C PHE A 67 9.66 3.42 5.20
N SER A 68 8.98 4.55 5.10
CA SER A 68 8.61 5.39 6.24
C SER A 68 7.35 4.86 6.93
N GLU A 69 6.33 4.52 6.15
CA GLU A 69 5.11 3.83 6.59
C GLU A 69 4.57 2.96 5.45
N VAL A 70 3.92 1.86 5.81
CA VAL A 70 3.22 0.96 4.89
C VAL A 70 1.75 0.95 5.29
N VAL A 71 0.87 1.43 4.42
CA VAL A 71 -0.56 1.53 4.67
C VAL A 71 -1.28 0.40 3.94
N LEU A 72 -2.02 -0.42 4.68
CA LEU A 72 -2.88 -1.45 4.08
C LEU A 72 -4.30 -1.30 4.60
N ALA A 73 -5.30 -1.45 3.74
CA ALA A 73 -6.66 -1.67 4.22
C ALA A 73 -6.79 -3.09 4.82
N ASN A 74 -7.93 -3.39 5.47
CA ASN A 74 -8.21 -4.69 6.06
C ASN A 74 -9.31 -5.55 5.37
N PRO A 75 -9.47 -5.55 4.02
CA PRO A 75 -10.37 -6.51 3.37
C PRO A 75 -9.82 -7.95 3.44
N ILE A 76 -8.51 -8.12 3.66
CA ILE A 76 -7.83 -9.39 3.91
C ILE A 76 -7.25 -9.33 5.33
N ALA A 77 -7.51 -10.36 6.13
CA ALA A 77 -6.95 -10.45 7.48
C ALA A 77 -5.42 -10.65 7.41
N ILE A 78 -4.68 -9.78 8.10
CA ILE A 78 -3.23 -9.93 8.28
C ILE A 78 -3.01 -10.62 9.62
N PRO A 79 -2.61 -11.90 9.66
CA PRO A 79 -2.40 -12.61 10.92
C PRO A 79 -1.19 -12.02 11.65
N GLU A 80 -1.14 -12.18 12.98
CA GLU A 80 -0.02 -11.69 13.81
C GLU A 80 1.33 -12.26 13.40
N SER A 81 1.36 -13.46 12.79
CA SER A 81 2.57 -14.07 12.23
C SER A 81 3.18 -13.26 11.08
N LYS A 82 2.41 -12.41 10.40
CA LYS A 82 2.86 -11.51 9.33
C LYS A 82 3.10 -10.11 9.87
N LYS A 83 3.99 -9.99 10.86
CA LYS A 83 4.30 -8.72 11.52
C LYS A 83 5.12 -7.80 10.62
N ILE A 84 4.52 -6.69 10.22
CA ILE A 84 5.20 -5.59 9.53
C ILE A 84 5.40 -4.44 10.52
N ASN A 85 6.64 -4.05 10.77
CA ASN A 85 6.99 -3.09 11.84
C ASN A 85 6.46 -1.67 11.59
N LYS A 86 6.24 -1.32 10.32
CA LYS A 86 5.85 0.03 9.87
C LYS A 86 4.42 0.06 9.33
N LEU A 87 3.61 -0.93 9.68
CA LEU A 87 2.27 -1.10 9.15
C LEU A 87 1.27 -0.17 9.84
N LYS A 88 0.55 0.59 9.03
CA LYS A 88 -0.68 1.26 9.38
C LYS A 88 -1.85 0.54 8.71
N SER A 89 -2.69 -0.13 9.50
CA SER A 89 -3.90 -0.76 8.96
C SER A 89 -5.08 0.22 9.00
N LEU A 90 -5.79 0.37 7.87
CA LEU A 90 -7.01 1.17 7.75
C LEU A 90 -8.23 0.27 7.61
N SER A 91 -9.31 0.59 8.31
CA SER A 91 -10.53 -0.23 8.28
C SER A 91 -11.43 0.16 7.12
N VAL A 92 -11.78 -0.81 6.26
CA VAL A 92 -12.85 -0.68 5.26
C VAL A 92 -14.22 -1.10 5.82
N ALA A 93 -14.29 -1.53 7.08
CA ALA A 93 -15.54 -1.95 7.70
C ALA A 93 -16.65 -0.87 7.67
N PRO A 94 -16.37 0.43 7.95
CA PRO A 94 -17.39 1.46 7.84
C PRO A 94 -17.90 1.64 6.40
N LEU A 95 -17.03 1.51 5.40
CA LEU A 95 -17.40 1.59 3.99
C LEU A 95 -18.35 0.44 3.61
N PHE A 96 -18.00 -0.80 3.98
CA PHE A 96 -18.85 -1.96 3.72
C PHE A 96 -20.17 -1.93 4.49
N ALA A 97 -20.17 -1.52 5.76
CA ALA A 97 -21.39 -1.39 6.55
C ALA A 97 -22.37 -0.40 5.90
N ASN A 98 -21.88 0.77 5.47
CA ASN A 98 -22.71 1.77 4.79
C ASN A 98 -23.20 1.26 3.42
N ALA A 99 -22.36 0.55 2.66
CA ALA A 99 -22.77 -0.04 1.38
C ALA A 99 -23.91 -1.06 1.57
N ILE A 100 -23.76 -1.97 2.54
CA ILE A 100 -24.79 -2.97 2.88
C ILE A 100 -26.10 -2.28 3.29
N GLN A 101 -26.02 -1.29 4.18
CA GLN A 101 -27.20 -0.53 4.64
C GLN A 101 -27.93 0.15 3.49
N ARG A 102 -27.20 0.79 2.57
CA ARG A 102 -27.79 1.50 1.43
C ARG A 102 -28.46 0.53 0.45
N ILE A 103 -27.81 -0.60 0.14
CA ILE A 103 -28.39 -1.67 -0.68
C ILE A 103 -29.69 -2.18 -0.03
N HIS A 104 -29.66 -2.45 1.28
CA HIS A 104 -30.83 -2.95 2.01
C HIS A 104 -32.00 -1.95 2.04
N THR A 105 -31.69 -0.64 2.06
CA THR A 105 -32.69 0.43 2.16
C THR A 105 -33.02 1.10 0.82
N ASN A 106 -32.57 0.53 -0.31
CA ASN A 106 -32.74 1.08 -1.67
C ASN A 106 -32.24 2.53 -1.83
N GLN A 107 -31.19 2.89 -1.09
CA GLN A 107 -30.52 4.18 -1.20
C GLN A 107 -29.38 4.12 -2.23
N SER A 108 -29.03 5.26 -2.82
CA SER A 108 -27.90 5.31 -3.75
C SER A 108 -26.57 4.99 -3.05
N VAL A 109 -25.83 4.05 -3.64
CA VAL A 109 -24.46 3.68 -3.23
C VAL A 109 -23.44 4.70 -3.75
N SER A 110 -23.73 5.43 -4.84
CA SER A 110 -22.79 6.40 -5.44
C SER A 110 -22.35 7.46 -4.44
N THR A 111 -23.27 7.87 -3.56
CA THR A 111 -23.03 8.89 -2.52
C THR A 111 -22.01 8.49 -1.45
N LEU A 112 -21.50 7.24 -1.46
CA LEU A 112 -20.39 6.83 -0.60
C LEU A 112 -19.05 7.47 -0.99
N PHE A 113 -18.94 7.97 -2.23
CA PHE A 113 -17.67 8.45 -2.80
C PHE A 113 -17.69 9.94 -3.15
N ASP A 114 -18.79 10.66 -2.86
CA ASP A 114 -18.95 12.08 -3.21
C ASP A 114 -18.24 13.04 -2.22
N SER A 115 -17.56 12.52 -1.20
CA SER A 115 -16.91 13.28 -0.13
C SER A 115 -15.39 13.06 -0.09
N GLY A 116 -14.72 13.39 -1.21
CA GLY A 116 -13.26 13.42 -1.33
C GLY A 116 -12.72 14.84 -1.28
#